data_AF-A0A1W1EBZ6-F1
#
_entry.id   AF-A0A1W1EBZ6-F1
#
_cell.length_a   1.000
_cell.length_b   1.000
_cell.length_c   1.000
_cell.angle_alpha   90.00
_cell.angle_beta   90.00
_cell.angle_gamma   90.00
#
_symmetry.space_group_name_H-M   'P 1'
#
loop_
_entity.id
_entity.type
_entity.pdbx_description
1 polymer ?
#
loop_
_entity_poly.entity_id
_entity_poly.type
_entity_poly.pdbx_seq_one_letter_code
_entity_poly.pdbx_strand_id
1 'polypeptide(L)'
;MELTPIKIPEIPLPFDIAPLMHPPVVHFIIALPLIVLLLEIVNLIAKKRAIGIVSFLLLILTSVAAFAAYQTGITDGKEAWDLLSQAGQADLKDHKTLGIYLMLFSAVVLVFKLLSSVIKKGLMKAIYLVVLIFFVIGILKQGKDGGDLVYIHGANVEVVKTMDSDMFDLKEELEELQESSKSAADKVVEATKAKAEEISKDVAKTVETVKAKVSESSDAVKEQAAAVSESIDTKVQEIKESVKAEMNATEAVAPETPSEASENSTTPEVETVSSPPADQEEIATH
;
A
#
# COMPACT_ATOMS: atom_id res chain seq x y z
N MET A 1 -19.79 -17.27 18.39
CA MET A 1 -19.23 -18.26 19.33
C MET A 1 -17.74 -18.28 19.06
N GLU A 2 -16.92 -17.89 20.03
CA GLU A 2 -15.46 -17.97 19.88
C GLU A 2 -15.03 -19.44 19.91
N LEU A 3 -14.23 -19.85 18.92
CA LEU A 3 -13.69 -21.20 18.87
C LEU A 3 -12.45 -21.29 19.77
N THR A 4 -12.31 -22.39 20.52
CA THR A 4 -11.15 -22.56 21.39
C THR A 4 -9.87 -22.74 20.55
N PRO A 5 -8.81 -21.95 20.77
CA PRO A 5 -7.58 -22.08 19.98
C PRO A 5 -6.90 -23.43 20.23
N ILE A 6 -6.68 -24.20 19.15
CA ILE A 6 -5.88 -25.43 19.20
C ILE A 6 -4.47 -25.10 18.73
N LYS A 7 -3.47 -25.38 19.59
CA LYS A 7 -2.05 -25.32 19.19
C LYS A 7 -1.65 -26.66 18.58
N ILE A 8 -1.43 -26.65 17.27
CA ILE A 8 -0.80 -27.77 16.55
C ILE A 8 0.71 -27.53 16.56
N PRO A 9 1.55 -28.54 16.83
CA PRO A 9 3.00 -28.41 16.74
C PRO A 9 3.40 -28.03 15.31
N GLU A 10 4.30 -27.05 15.17
CA GLU A 10 4.84 -26.68 13.87
C GLU A 10 5.69 -27.85 13.34
N ILE A 11 5.30 -28.39 12.19
CA ILE A 11 6.07 -29.44 11.51
C ILE A 11 7.05 -28.72 10.58
N PRO A 12 8.36 -28.71 10.88
CA PRO A 12 9.34 -28.08 10.00
C PRO A 12 9.38 -28.84 8.67
N LEU A 13 9.19 -28.11 7.57
CA LEU A 13 9.39 -28.65 6.23
C LEU A 13 10.88 -28.58 5.87
N PRO A 14 11.39 -29.48 5.02
CA PRO A 14 12.79 -29.44 4.57
C PRO A 14 13.07 -28.33 3.54
N PHE A 15 12.12 -27.42 3.33
CA PHE A 15 12.21 -26.31 2.38
C PHE A 15 11.37 -25.12 2.88
N ASP A 16 11.69 -23.93 2.40
CA ASP A 16 10.97 -22.70 2.71
C ASP A 16 9.75 -22.54 1.81
N ILE A 17 8.66 -22.02 2.39
CA ILE A 17 7.44 -21.67 1.65
C ILE A 17 7.55 -20.20 1.24
N ALA A 18 7.41 -19.91 -0.05
CA ALA A 18 7.36 -18.54 -0.52
C ALA A 18 6.12 -17.80 0.04
N PRO A 19 6.25 -16.51 0.41
CA PRO A 19 5.10 -15.69 0.79
C PRO A 19 4.06 -15.61 -0.32
N LEU A 20 2.81 -15.32 0.05
CA LEU A 20 1.65 -15.17 -0.84
C LEU A 20 1.23 -16.46 -1.56
N MET A 21 1.71 -17.61 -1.09
CA MET A 21 1.30 -18.92 -1.60
C MET A 21 -0.04 -19.37 -1.03
N HIS A 22 -0.52 -18.76 0.06
CA HIS A 22 -1.79 -19.16 0.67
C HIS A 22 -3.00 -18.89 -0.22
N PRO A 23 -3.21 -17.68 -0.79
CA PRO A 23 -4.40 -17.40 -1.60
C PRO A 23 -4.57 -18.35 -2.78
N PRO A 24 -3.56 -18.62 -3.64
CA PRO A 24 -3.72 -19.58 -4.74
C PRO A 24 -4.13 -20.98 -4.28
N VAL A 25 -3.54 -21.44 -3.17
CA VAL A 25 -3.81 -22.77 -2.60
C VAL A 25 -5.24 -22.86 -2.05
N VAL A 26 -5.73 -21.86 -1.31
CA VAL A 26 -7.10 -21.88 -0.78
C VAL A 26 -8.17 -21.72 -1.86
N HIS A 27 -7.92 -20.93 -2.90
CA HIS A 27 -8.85 -20.81 -4.03
C HIS A 27 -9.06 -22.16 -4.72
N PHE A 28 -7.99 -22.94 -4.89
CA PHE A 28 -8.09 -24.30 -5.40
C PHE A 28 -8.88 -25.22 -4.47
N ILE A 29 -8.63 -25.16 -3.16
CA ILE A 29 -9.28 -26.02 -2.16
C ILE A 29 -10.77 -25.75 -2.04
N ILE A 30 -11.21 -24.49 -2.05
CA ILE A 30 -12.62 -24.12 -1.83
C ILE A 30 -13.53 -24.80 -2.86
N ALA A 31 -13.06 -24.98 -4.10
CA ALA A 31 -13.84 -25.60 -5.16
C ALA A 31 -14.01 -27.13 -5.00
N LEU A 32 -13.04 -27.84 -4.43
CA LEU A 32 -13.05 -29.31 -4.41
C LEU A 32 -14.21 -29.90 -3.60
N PRO A 33 -14.47 -29.48 -2.33
CA PRO A 33 -15.60 -29.99 -1.55
C PRO A 33 -16.97 -29.71 -2.19
N LEU A 34 -17.11 -28.58 -2.89
CA LEU A 34 -18.33 -28.23 -3.63
C LEU A 34 -18.58 -29.22 -4.77
N ILE A 35 -17.54 -29.51 -5.57
CA ILE A 35 -17.61 -30.50 -6.64
C ILE A 35 -17.91 -31.88 -6.06
N VAL A 36 -17.27 -32.28 -4.96
CA VAL A 36 -17.54 -33.54 -4.26
C VAL A 36 -19.01 -33.62 -3.84
N LEU A 37 -19.56 -32.57 -3.25
CA LEU A 37 -20.96 -32.54 -2.81
C LEU A 37 -21.91 -32.72 -4.00
N LEU A 38 -21.68 -32.03 -5.12
CA LEU A 38 -22.46 -32.19 -6.34
C LEU A 38 -22.36 -33.61 -6.89
N LEU A 39 -21.16 -34.17 -6.96
CA LEU A 39 -20.95 -35.55 -7.41
C LEU A 39 -21.68 -36.56 -6.52
N GLU A 40 -21.71 -36.35 -5.20
CA GLU A 40 -22.41 -37.24 -4.28
C GLU A 40 -23.93 -37.15 -4.44
N ILE A 41 -24.48 -35.95 -4.61
CA ILE A 41 -25.91 -35.77 -4.90
C ILE A 41 -26.27 -36.49 -6.21
N VAL A 42 -25.48 -36.33 -7.27
CA VAL A 42 -25.68 -37.05 -8.53
C VAL A 42 -25.55 -38.57 -8.32
N ASN A 43 -24.60 -39.01 -7.51
CA ASN A 43 -24.36 -40.43 -7.22
C ASN A 43 -25.51 -41.09 -6.42
N LEU A 44 -26.28 -40.33 -5.63
CA LEU A 44 -27.49 -40.85 -4.96
C LEU A 44 -28.52 -41.33 -5.98
N ILE A 45 -28.65 -40.64 -7.12
CA ILE A 45 -29.60 -40.95 -8.18
C ILE A 45 -28.99 -41.96 -9.16
N ALA A 46 -27.79 -41.66 -9.67
CA ALA A 46 -27.13 -42.43 -10.73
C ALA A 46 -26.55 -43.76 -10.23
N LYS A 47 -26.18 -43.85 -8.94
CA LYS A 47 -25.61 -45.04 -8.28
C LYS A 47 -24.43 -45.65 -9.05
N LYS A 48 -23.62 -44.81 -9.69
CA LYS A 48 -22.48 -45.24 -10.52
C LYS A 48 -21.22 -45.33 -9.67
N ARG A 49 -20.59 -46.51 -9.66
CA ARG A 49 -19.33 -46.75 -8.93
C ARG A 49 -18.23 -45.75 -9.29
N ALA A 50 -18.11 -45.39 -10.58
CA ALA A 50 -17.12 -44.42 -11.05
C ALA A 50 -17.24 -43.06 -10.35
N ILE A 51 -18.46 -42.53 -10.20
CA ILE A 51 -18.71 -41.25 -9.53
C ILE A 51 -18.26 -41.31 -8.06
N GLY A 52 -18.58 -42.42 -7.38
CA GLY A 52 -18.17 -42.64 -5.99
C GLY A 52 -16.65 -42.70 -5.81
N ILE A 53 -15.91 -43.28 -6.77
CA ILE A 53 -14.44 -43.32 -6.76
C ILE A 53 -13.85 -41.94 -7.00
N VAL A 54 -14.33 -41.21 -8.01
CA VAL A 54 -13.86 -39.85 -8.32
C VAL A 54 -14.08 -38.92 -7.12
N SER A 55 -15.27 -38.95 -6.52
CA SER A 55 -15.59 -38.19 -5.30
C SER A 55 -14.64 -38.53 -4.14
N PHE A 56 -14.30 -39.81 -3.95
CA PHE A 56 -13.34 -40.22 -2.93
C PHE A 56 -11.92 -39.68 -3.19
N LEU A 57 -11.43 -39.75 -4.44
CA LEU A 57 -10.12 -39.21 -4.80
C LEU A 57 -10.06 -37.68 -4.61
N LEU A 58 -11.13 -36.96 -4.96
CA LEU A 58 -11.23 -35.52 -4.74
C LEU A 58 -11.25 -35.16 -3.24
N LEU A 59 -11.82 -36.00 -2.37
CA LEU A 59 -11.76 -35.81 -0.91
C LEU A 59 -10.36 -36.05 -0.34
N ILE A 60 -9.61 -37.01 -0.88
CA ILE A 60 -8.19 -37.18 -0.53
C ILE A 60 -7.43 -35.92 -0.92
N LEU A 61 -7.61 -35.45 -2.16
CA LEU A 61 -6.98 -34.23 -2.65
C LEU A 61 -7.35 -33.01 -1.80
N THR A 62 -8.63 -32.90 -1.40
CA THR A 62 -9.11 -31.87 -0.48
C THR A 62 -8.36 -31.90 0.84
N SER A 63 -8.15 -33.09 1.42
CA SER A 63 -7.47 -33.23 2.73
C SER A 63 -6.00 -32.83 2.64
N VAL A 64 -5.30 -33.29 1.58
CA VAL A 64 -3.90 -32.94 1.31
C VAL A 64 -3.76 -31.44 1.07
N ALA A 65 -4.64 -30.87 0.25
CA ALA A 65 -4.60 -29.46 -0.07
C ALA A 65 -4.97 -28.60 1.15
N ALA A 66 -5.95 -29.00 1.98
CA ALA A 66 -6.25 -28.32 3.25
C ALA A 66 -5.04 -28.25 4.19
N PHE A 67 -4.24 -29.32 4.25
CA PHE A 67 -2.97 -29.31 4.97
C PHE A 67 -1.95 -28.34 4.33
N ALA A 68 -1.84 -28.33 3.00
CA ALA A 68 -0.99 -27.37 2.30
C ALA A 68 -1.42 -25.91 2.58
N ALA A 69 -2.72 -25.62 2.58
CA ALA A 69 -3.26 -24.30 2.95
C ALA A 69 -2.91 -23.90 4.38
N TYR A 70 -2.95 -24.84 5.32
CA TYR A 70 -2.52 -24.58 6.69
C TYR A 70 -1.04 -24.18 6.75
N GLN A 71 -0.16 -24.91 6.06
CA GLN A 71 1.28 -24.60 6.02
C GLN A 71 1.57 -23.25 5.36
N THR A 72 0.96 -22.97 4.21
CA THR A 72 1.14 -21.67 3.53
C THR A 72 0.52 -20.52 4.34
N GLY A 73 -0.60 -20.76 5.03
CA GLY A 73 -1.26 -19.76 5.86
C GLY A 73 -0.50 -19.40 7.13
N ILE A 74 0.31 -20.32 7.69
CA ILE A 74 1.23 -19.99 8.79
C ILE A 74 2.27 -18.98 8.32
N THR A 75 2.83 -19.18 7.13
CA THR A 75 3.86 -18.31 6.56
C THR A 75 3.27 -16.93 6.28
N ASP A 76 2.22 -16.87 5.46
CA ASP A 76 1.58 -15.62 5.06
C ASP A 76 0.99 -14.85 6.26
N GLY A 77 0.45 -15.57 7.25
CA GLY A 77 -0.09 -14.96 8.46
C GLY A 77 0.99 -14.36 9.38
N LYS A 78 2.21 -14.92 9.39
CA LYS A 78 3.35 -14.34 10.13
C LYS A 78 3.82 -13.06 9.47
N GLU A 79 3.99 -13.08 8.14
CA GLU A 79 4.42 -11.92 7.36
C GLU A 79 3.40 -10.76 7.40
N ALA A 80 2.10 -11.07 7.41
CA ALA A 80 1.06 -10.05 7.45
C ALA A 80 0.79 -9.48 8.86
N TRP A 81 1.26 -10.13 9.93
CA TRP A 81 0.80 -9.85 11.30
C TRP A 81 1.03 -8.41 11.74
N ASP A 82 2.25 -7.91 11.55
CA ASP A 82 2.64 -6.57 11.99
C ASP A 82 2.09 -5.46 11.09
N LEU A 83 1.61 -5.83 9.88
CA LEU A 83 0.99 -4.91 8.92
C LEU A 83 -0.52 -4.75 9.15
N LEU A 84 -1.13 -5.63 9.94
CA LEU A 84 -2.56 -5.61 10.23
C LEU A 84 -2.89 -4.67 11.40
N SER A 85 -4.04 -4.00 11.29
CA SER A 85 -4.64 -3.31 12.44
C SER A 85 -5.00 -4.28 13.57
N GLN A 86 -5.31 -3.78 14.76
CA GLN A 86 -5.74 -4.63 15.88
C GLN A 86 -6.98 -5.49 15.54
N ALA A 87 -7.92 -4.92 14.77
CA ALA A 87 -9.08 -5.65 14.26
C ALA A 87 -8.66 -6.74 13.26
N GLY A 88 -7.78 -6.40 12.30
CA GLY A 88 -7.25 -7.37 11.34
C GLY A 88 -6.48 -8.52 12.00
N GLN A 89 -5.74 -8.24 13.07
CA GLN A 89 -5.05 -9.26 13.87
C GLN A 89 -6.01 -10.21 14.60
N ALA A 90 -7.14 -9.69 15.09
CA ALA A 90 -8.19 -10.53 15.71
C ALA A 90 -8.84 -11.42 14.65
N ASP A 91 -9.21 -10.87 13.50
CA ASP A 91 -9.81 -11.61 12.40
C ASP A 91 -8.85 -12.65 11.81
N LEU A 92 -7.55 -12.34 11.72
CA LEU A 92 -6.52 -13.30 11.31
C LEU A 92 -6.42 -14.49 12.30
N LYS A 93 -6.55 -14.24 13.61
CA LYS A 93 -6.57 -15.31 14.62
C LYS A 93 -7.80 -16.20 14.47
N ASP A 94 -8.97 -15.61 14.25
CA ASP A 94 -10.22 -16.34 14.05
C ASP A 94 -10.18 -17.15 12.76
N HIS A 95 -9.71 -16.54 11.66
CA HIS A 95 -9.50 -17.19 10.38
C HIS A 95 -8.53 -18.38 10.51
N LYS A 96 -7.40 -18.20 11.20
CA LYS A 96 -6.45 -19.28 11.47
C LYS A 96 -7.09 -20.40 12.27
N THR A 97 -7.84 -20.06 13.32
CA THR A 97 -8.47 -21.04 14.21
C THR A 97 -9.50 -21.87 13.45
N LEU A 98 -10.41 -21.23 12.71
CA LEU A 98 -11.39 -21.94 11.88
C LEU A 98 -10.71 -22.77 10.78
N GLY A 99 -9.65 -22.26 10.16
CA GLY A 99 -8.84 -22.99 9.18
C GLY A 99 -8.24 -24.29 9.73
N ILE A 100 -7.72 -24.27 10.97
CA ILE A 100 -7.23 -25.46 11.66
C ILE A 100 -8.36 -26.48 11.87
N TYR A 101 -9.52 -26.02 12.36
CA TYR A 101 -10.68 -26.89 12.55
C TYR A 101 -11.14 -27.54 11.25
N LEU A 102 -11.20 -26.78 10.15
CA LEU A 102 -11.61 -27.29 8.84
C LEU A 102 -10.59 -28.25 8.24
N MET A 103 -9.29 -27.98 8.41
CA MET A 103 -8.23 -28.92 8.03
C MET A 103 -8.41 -30.26 8.76
N LEU A 104 -8.58 -30.25 10.09
CA LEU A 104 -8.82 -31.49 10.85
C LEU A 104 -10.15 -32.15 10.47
N PHE A 105 -11.19 -31.34 10.26
CA PHE A 105 -12.51 -31.83 9.88
C PHE A 105 -12.53 -32.46 8.48
N SER A 106 -11.65 -32.04 7.57
CA SER A 106 -11.49 -32.70 6.26
C SER A 106 -11.11 -34.18 6.38
N ALA A 107 -10.24 -34.53 7.35
CA ALA A 107 -9.91 -35.91 7.66
C ALA A 107 -11.11 -36.68 8.22
N VAL A 108 -11.92 -36.03 9.06
CA VAL A 108 -13.17 -36.61 9.58
C VAL A 108 -14.14 -36.90 8.43
N VAL A 109 -14.34 -35.95 7.50
CA VAL A 109 -15.18 -36.13 6.30
C VAL A 109 -14.70 -37.33 5.48
N LEU A 110 -13.38 -37.46 5.28
CA LEU A 110 -12.77 -38.58 4.56
C LEU A 110 -13.04 -39.93 5.26
N VAL A 111 -12.94 -39.99 6.60
CA VAL A 111 -13.30 -41.19 7.38
C VAL A 111 -14.78 -41.53 7.22
N PHE A 112 -15.68 -40.55 7.30
CA PHE A 112 -17.11 -40.78 7.09
C PHE A 112 -17.42 -41.27 5.67
N LYS A 113 -16.72 -40.75 4.66
CA LYS A 113 -16.80 -41.26 3.28
C LYS A 113 -16.39 -42.73 3.22
N LEU A 114 -15.30 -43.12 3.87
CA LEU A 114 -14.84 -44.51 3.91
C LEU A 114 -15.84 -45.43 4.62
N LEU A 115 -16.34 -45.03 5.79
CA LEU A 115 -17.36 -45.74 6.54
C LEU A 115 -18.66 -45.90 5.74
N SER A 116 -19.11 -44.85 5.05
CA SER A 116 -20.31 -44.90 4.20
C SER A 116 -20.17 -45.85 3.00
N SER A 117 -18.93 -46.12 2.58
CA SER A 117 -18.61 -47.04 1.48
C SER A 117 -18.57 -48.50 1.93
N VAL A 118 -18.12 -48.76 3.17
CA VAL A 118 -18.04 -50.11 3.76
C VAL A 118 -19.40 -50.54 4.34
N ILE A 119 -20.09 -49.64 5.04
CA ILE A 119 -21.36 -49.94 5.72
C ILE A 119 -22.51 -49.75 4.74
N LYS A 120 -23.11 -50.85 4.28
CA LYS A 120 -24.21 -50.86 3.29
C LYS A 120 -25.56 -50.31 3.81
N LYS A 121 -25.58 -49.58 4.92
CA LYS A 121 -26.80 -48.97 5.49
C LYS A 121 -27.01 -47.59 4.88
N GLY A 122 -28.22 -47.33 4.36
CA GLY A 122 -28.58 -46.02 3.80
C GLY A 122 -28.39 -44.86 4.78
N LEU A 123 -28.57 -45.12 6.08
CA LEU A 123 -28.34 -44.14 7.15
C LEU A 123 -26.90 -43.61 7.19
N MET A 124 -25.88 -44.45 6.98
CA MET A 124 -24.48 -43.98 6.99
C MET A 124 -24.18 -43.05 5.82
N LYS A 125 -24.80 -43.27 4.66
CA LYS A 125 -24.70 -42.34 3.52
C LYS A 125 -25.37 -41.00 3.82
N ALA A 126 -26.53 -41.02 4.48
CA ALA A 126 -27.22 -39.79 4.89
C ALA A 126 -26.38 -38.99 5.91
N ILE A 127 -25.82 -39.66 6.92
CA ILE A 127 -24.93 -39.02 7.92
C ILE A 127 -23.70 -38.42 7.24
N TYR A 128 -23.04 -39.18 6.36
CA TYR A 128 -21.90 -38.67 5.59
C TYR A 128 -22.28 -37.42 4.77
N LEU A 129 -23.42 -37.43 4.08
CA LEU A 129 -23.85 -36.30 3.26
C LEU A 129 -24.09 -35.06 4.13
N VAL A 130 -24.70 -35.22 5.31
CA VAL A 130 -24.89 -34.13 6.27
C VAL A 130 -23.55 -33.56 6.75
N VAL A 131 -22.61 -34.44 7.12
CA VAL A 131 -21.24 -34.05 7.52
C VAL A 131 -20.53 -33.29 6.40
N LEU A 132 -20.64 -33.75 5.15
CA LEU A 132 -20.07 -33.08 3.98
C LEU A 132 -20.69 -31.70 3.75
N ILE A 133 -22.02 -31.56 3.91
CA ILE A 133 -22.71 -30.26 3.78
C ILE A 133 -22.19 -29.27 4.83
N PHE A 134 -22.08 -29.70 6.10
CA PHE A 134 -21.53 -28.85 7.15
C PHE A 134 -20.08 -28.43 6.86
N PHE A 135 -19.27 -29.35 6.33
CA PHE A 135 -17.90 -29.04 5.92
C PHE A 135 -17.88 -28.00 4.79
N VAL A 136 -18.71 -28.14 3.76
CA VAL A 136 -18.82 -27.18 2.66
C VAL A 136 -19.25 -25.79 3.16
N ILE A 137 -20.23 -25.72 4.06
CA ILE A 137 -20.64 -24.44 4.68
C ILE A 137 -19.47 -23.80 5.42
N GLY A 138 -18.71 -24.59 6.19
CA GLY A 138 -17.51 -24.13 6.88
C GLY A 138 -16.44 -23.59 5.93
N ILE A 139 -16.16 -24.30 4.84
CA ILE A 139 -15.20 -23.88 3.80
C ILE A 139 -15.64 -22.58 3.12
N LEU A 140 -16.94 -22.42 2.81
CA LEU A 140 -17.46 -21.17 2.25
C LEU A 140 -17.32 -20.00 3.22
N LYS A 141 -17.59 -20.23 4.51
CA LYS A 141 -17.35 -19.23 5.56
C LYS A 141 -15.87 -18.87 5.66
N GLN A 142 -14.97 -19.85 5.66
CA GLN A 142 -13.52 -19.63 5.67
C GLN A 142 -13.07 -18.78 4.47
N GLY A 143 -13.61 -19.06 3.28
CA GLY A 143 -13.34 -18.28 2.07
C GLY A 143 -13.81 -16.83 2.20
N LYS A 144 -15.01 -16.59 2.75
CA LYS A 144 -15.50 -15.23 3.03
C LYS A 144 -14.60 -14.51 4.02
N ASP A 145 -14.34 -15.11 5.18
CA ASP A 145 -13.55 -14.48 6.25
C ASP A 145 -12.11 -14.20 5.77
N GLY A 146 -11.53 -15.07 4.93
CA GLY A 146 -10.23 -14.82 4.29
C GLY A 146 -10.26 -13.70 3.25
N GLY A 147 -11.36 -13.56 2.50
CA GLY A 147 -11.59 -12.43 1.61
C GLY A 147 -11.67 -11.11 2.38
N ASP A 148 -12.44 -11.07 3.46
CA ASP A 148 -12.57 -9.89 4.33
C ASP A 148 -11.20 -9.48 4.89
N LEU A 149 -10.37 -10.46 5.30
CA LEU A 149 -9.02 -10.19 5.79
C LEU A 149 -8.12 -9.51 4.76
N VAL A 150 -8.26 -9.84 3.47
CA VAL A 150 -7.48 -9.24 2.39
C VAL A 150 -8.06 -7.90 1.93
N TYR A 151 -9.39 -7.81 1.77
CA TYR A 151 -10.04 -6.66 1.16
C TYR A 151 -10.35 -5.52 2.14
N ILE A 152 -10.63 -5.84 3.40
CA ILE A 152 -10.98 -4.87 4.44
C ILE A 152 -9.76 -4.58 5.32
N HIS A 153 -9.05 -5.63 5.74
CA HIS A 153 -7.93 -5.47 6.68
C HIS A 153 -6.56 -5.48 6.03
N GLY A 154 -6.44 -5.91 4.77
CA GLY A 154 -5.18 -5.99 4.07
C GLY A 154 -4.59 -4.59 3.87
N ALA A 155 -3.31 -4.44 4.18
CA ALA A 155 -2.58 -3.17 4.22
C ALA A 155 -2.55 -2.36 2.89
N ASN A 156 -3.12 -2.90 1.80
CA ASN A 156 -2.96 -2.35 0.45
C ASN A 156 -4.26 -2.11 -0.34
N VAL A 157 -5.46 -2.47 0.13
CA VAL A 157 -6.67 -2.33 -0.71
C VAL A 157 -7.54 -1.17 -0.27
N GLU A 158 -7.94 -1.13 1.00
CA GLU A 158 -8.81 -0.06 1.49
C GLU A 158 -8.00 1.20 1.82
N VAL A 159 -6.84 1.04 2.47
CA VAL A 159 -5.91 2.13 2.79
C VAL A 159 -5.40 2.84 1.53
N VAL A 160 -5.09 2.10 0.47
CA VAL A 160 -4.64 2.71 -0.80
C VAL A 160 -5.79 3.46 -1.48
N LYS A 161 -7.03 2.93 -1.43
CA LYS A 161 -8.19 3.67 -1.96
C LYS A 161 -8.45 4.97 -1.23
N THR A 162 -8.30 4.99 0.11
CA THR A 162 -8.45 6.23 0.88
C THR A 162 -7.30 7.19 0.58
N MET A 163 -6.05 6.71 0.54
CA MET A 163 -4.89 7.55 0.21
C MET A 163 -4.96 8.13 -1.21
N ASP A 164 -5.46 7.37 -2.20
CA ASP A 164 -5.65 7.85 -3.56
C ASP A 164 -6.71 8.97 -3.63
N SER A 165 -7.79 8.84 -2.85
CA SER A 165 -8.82 9.88 -2.73
C SER A 165 -8.25 11.14 -2.08
N ASP A 166 -7.57 10.99 -0.93
CA ASP A 166 -6.96 12.11 -0.21
C ASP A 166 -5.89 12.81 -1.08
N MET A 167 -5.11 12.04 -1.84
CA MET A 167 -4.14 12.59 -2.81
C MET A 167 -4.81 13.40 -3.92
N PHE A 168 -5.98 12.97 -4.40
CA PHE A 168 -6.72 13.70 -5.43
C PHE A 168 -7.24 15.03 -4.87
N ASP A 169 -7.86 14.99 -3.69
CA ASP A 169 -8.41 16.18 -3.03
C ASP A 169 -7.30 17.20 -2.71
N LEU A 170 -6.18 16.75 -2.15
CA LEU A 170 -5.01 17.61 -1.86
C LEU A 170 -4.39 18.20 -3.13
N LYS A 171 -4.43 17.46 -4.25
CA LYS A 171 -3.90 17.95 -5.53
C LYS A 171 -4.81 19.03 -6.12
N GLU A 172 -6.12 18.87 -6.02
CA GLU A 172 -7.09 19.89 -6.42
C GLU A 172 -6.94 21.18 -5.59
N GLU A 173 -6.82 21.06 -4.27
CA GLU A 173 -6.57 22.19 -3.38
C GLU A 173 -5.24 22.89 -3.69
N LEU A 174 -4.18 22.12 -3.99
CA LEU A 174 -2.88 22.68 -4.38
C LEU A 174 -2.93 23.40 -5.73
N GLU A 175 -3.69 22.90 -6.70
CA GLU A 175 -3.90 23.58 -7.99
C GLU A 175 -4.69 24.89 -7.81
N GLU A 176 -5.73 24.91 -6.97
CA GLU A 176 -6.51 26.12 -6.66
C GLU A 176 -5.66 27.18 -5.93
N LEU A 177 -4.86 26.76 -4.94
CA LEU A 177 -3.93 27.65 -4.24
C LEU A 177 -2.86 28.19 -5.18
N GLN A 178 -2.31 27.35 -6.06
CA GLN A 178 -1.31 27.80 -7.04
C GLN A 178 -1.92 28.81 -8.03
N GLU A 179 -3.14 28.60 -8.51
CA GLU A 179 -3.82 29.54 -9.40
C GLU A 179 -4.17 30.85 -8.70
N SER A 180 -4.63 30.80 -7.44
CA SER A 180 -4.90 31.99 -6.63
C SER A 180 -3.63 32.81 -6.37
N SER A 181 -2.50 32.15 -6.09
CA SER A 181 -1.20 32.81 -5.87
C SER A 181 -0.67 33.45 -7.16
N LYS A 182 -0.87 32.80 -8.31
CA LYS A 182 -0.49 33.33 -9.62
C LYS A 182 -1.34 34.54 -10.01
N SER A 183 -2.65 34.50 -9.75
CA SER A 183 -3.54 35.65 -9.93
C SER A 183 -3.18 36.83 -9.03
N ALA A 184 -2.77 36.56 -7.78
CA ALA A 184 -2.29 37.58 -6.87
C ALA A 184 -0.96 38.20 -7.35
N ALA A 185 -0.02 37.38 -7.84
CA ALA A 185 1.23 37.84 -8.41
C ALA A 185 1.02 38.71 -9.66
N ASP A 186 0.13 38.30 -10.57
CA ASP A 186 -0.19 39.06 -11.78
C ASP A 186 -0.81 40.43 -11.46
N LYS A 187 -1.66 40.51 -10.42
CA LYS A 187 -2.22 41.79 -9.94
C LYS A 187 -1.16 42.71 -9.33
N VAL A 188 -0.17 42.15 -8.62
CA VAL A 188 0.94 42.93 -8.06
C VAL A 188 1.85 43.46 -9.16
N VAL A 189 2.09 42.67 -10.21
CA VAL A 189 2.88 43.07 -11.39
C VAL A 189 2.18 44.18 -12.18
N GLU A 190 0.86 44.10 -12.37
CA GLU A 190 0.11 45.20 -13.00
C GLU A 190 0.13 46.48 -12.15
N ALA A 191 -0.07 46.36 -10.84
CA ALA A 191 -0.06 47.53 -9.94
C ALA A 191 1.32 48.22 -9.89
N THR A 192 2.42 47.46 -9.93
CA THR A 192 3.78 48.02 -9.98
C THR A 192 4.09 48.65 -11.34
N LYS A 193 3.63 48.07 -12.44
CA LYS A 193 3.81 48.65 -13.79
C LYS A 193 3.04 49.97 -13.95
N ALA A 194 1.81 50.04 -13.46
CA ALA A 194 1.02 51.27 -13.48
C ALA A 194 1.69 52.39 -12.66
N LYS A 195 2.24 52.05 -11.49
CA LYS A 195 2.95 52.99 -10.62
C LYS A 195 4.26 53.48 -11.23
N ALA A 196 4.98 52.62 -11.96
CA ALA A 196 6.20 52.99 -12.68
C ALA A 196 5.94 53.94 -13.86
N GLU A 197 4.82 53.76 -14.58
CA GLU A 197 4.42 54.69 -15.66
C GLU A 197 3.96 56.05 -15.14
N GLU A 198 3.32 56.10 -13.96
CA GLU A 198 2.94 57.35 -13.31
C GLU A 198 4.19 58.15 -12.88
N ILE A 199 5.16 57.47 -12.26
CA ILE A 199 6.44 58.07 -11.87
C ILE A 199 7.23 58.58 -13.08
N SER A 200 7.22 57.84 -14.20
CA SER A 200 7.87 58.25 -15.45
C SER A 200 7.28 59.55 -16.02
N LYS A 201 5.95 59.70 -15.96
CA LYS A 201 5.26 60.92 -16.43
C LYS A 201 5.55 62.12 -15.54
N ASP A 202 5.62 61.94 -14.21
CA ASP A 202 5.96 63.01 -13.29
C ASP A 202 7.43 63.45 -13.41
N VAL A 203 8.34 62.51 -13.68
CA VAL A 203 9.75 62.83 -13.96
C VAL A 203 9.87 63.59 -15.27
N ALA A 204 9.19 63.17 -16.34
CA ALA A 204 9.20 63.88 -17.62
C ALA A 204 8.64 65.32 -17.51
N LYS A 205 7.56 65.49 -16.74
CA LYS A 205 6.96 66.82 -16.49
C LYS A 205 7.87 67.72 -15.66
N THR A 206 8.61 67.15 -14.72
CA THR A 206 9.62 67.86 -13.93
C THR A 206 10.81 68.29 -14.81
N VAL A 207 11.26 67.43 -15.73
CA VAL A 207 12.33 67.75 -16.68
C VAL A 207 11.92 68.85 -17.65
N GLU A 208 10.69 68.86 -18.17
CA GLU A 208 10.20 69.98 -18.99
C GLU A 208 10.08 71.29 -18.21
N THR A 209 9.62 71.24 -16.96
CA THR A 209 9.50 72.43 -16.11
C THR A 209 10.88 73.02 -15.78
N VAL A 210 11.89 72.17 -15.58
CA VAL A 210 13.28 72.60 -15.39
C VAL A 210 13.86 73.15 -16.70
N LYS A 211 13.59 72.51 -17.85
CA LYS A 211 14.08 72.97 -19.15
C LYS A 211 13.47 74.31 -19.58
N ALA A 212 12.21 74.56 -19.26
CA ALA A 212 11.54 75.85 -19.48
C ALA A 212 12.10 76.95 -18.56
N LYS A 213 12.47 76.63 -17.31
CA LYS A 213 13.16 77.57 -16.41
C LYS A 213 14.58 77.91 -16.84
N VAL A 214 15.22 77.07 -17.66
CA VAL A 214 16.58 77.27 -18.15
C VAL A 214 16.64 78.15 -19.41
N SER A 215 15.54 78.39 -20.12
CA SER A 215 15.55 79.23 -21.33
C SER A 215 15.37 80.73 -21.09
N GLU A 216 15.15 81.19 -19.86
CA GLU A 216 14.86 82.60 -19.54
C GLU A 216 15.90 83.32 -18.67
N SER A 217 17.09 82.77 -18.44
CA SER A 217 18.14 83.52 -17.74
C SER A 217 19.54 83.21 -18.27
N SER A 218 20.22 84.27 -18.72
CA SER A 218 21.54 84.21 -19.35
C SER A 218 22.66 83.94 -18.33
N ASP A 219 23.70 83.27 -18.82
CA ASP A 219 25.08 83.17 -18.37
C ASP A 219 25.43 82.68 -16.94
N ALA A 220 24.47 82.45 -16.04
CA ALA A 220 24.75 81.87 -14.71
C ALA A 220 24.38 80.36 -14.56
N VAL A 221 23.82 79.71 -15.58
CA VAL A 221 23.14 78.39 -15.41
C VAL A 221 23.96 77.17 -15.87
N LYS A 222 25.15 77.36 -16.45
CA LYS A 222 25.98 76.21 -16.89
C LYS A 222 26.52 75.34 -15.74
N GLU A 223 26.61 75.89 -14.52
CA GLU A 223 27.18 75.18 -13.37
C GLU A 223 26.11 74.46 -12.53
N GLN A 224 24.87 74.95 -12.49
CA GLN A 224 23.76 74.28 -11.79
C GLN A 224 23.11 73.15 -12.60
N ALA A 225 23.15 73.19 -13.95
CA ALA A 225 22.60 72.12 -14.78
C ALA A 225 23.39 70.80 -14.68
N ALA A 226 24.72 70.87 -14.44
CA ALA A 226 25.56 69.69 -14.25
C ALA A 226 25.26 69.01 -12.90
N ALA A 227 25.12 69.78 -11.82
CA ALA A 227 24.81 69.26 -10.48
C ALA A 227 23.42 68.60 -10.39
N VAL A 228 22.43 69.09 -11.16
CA VAL A 228 21.08 68.51 -11.19
C VAL A 228 21.04 67.22 -12.04
N SER A 229 21.80 67.13 -13.13
CA SER A 229 21.91 65.89 -13.91
C SER A 229 22.53 64.76 -13.08
N GLU A 230 23.57 65.07 -12.31
CA GLU A 230 24.27 64.11 -11.46
C GLU A 230 23.37 63.62 -10.29
N SER A 231 22.56 64.53 -9.71
CA SER A 231 21.58 64.15 -8.68
C SER A 231 20.43 63.29 -9.22
N ILE A 232 20.06 63.45 -10.49
CA ILE A 232 19.02 62.62 -11.14
C ILE A 232 19.58 61.25 -11.49
N ASP A 233 20.78 61.15 -12.04
CA ASP A 233 21.44 59.86 -12.32
C ASP A 233 21.65 59.04 -11.04
N THR A 234 22.00 59.70 -9.93
CA THR A 234 22.15 59.05 -8.61
C THR A 234 20.81 58.49 -8.10
N LYS A 235 19.72 59.26 -8.20
CA LYS A 235 18.38 58.78 -7.81
C LYS A 235 17.85 57.68 -8.72
N VAL A 236 18.18 57.72 -10.01
CA VAL A 236 17.83 56.66 -10.96
C VAL A 236 18.61 55.38 -10.66
N GLN A 237 19.87 55.46 -10.20
CA GLN A 237 20.63 54.30 -9.73
C GLN A 237 20.10 53.73 -8.41
N GLU A 238 19.77 54.55 -7.41
CA GLU A 238 19.18 54.08 -6.14
C GLU A 238 17.84 53.34 -6.37
N ILE A 239 16.99 53.84 -7.27
CA ILE A 239 15.72 53.18 -7.61
C ILE A 239 15.96 51.86 -8.35
N LYS A 240 17.00 51.78 -9.20
CA LYS A 240 17.34 50.55 -9.91
C LYS A 240 17.90 49.48 -8.97
N GLU A 241 18.61 49.88 -7.93
CA GLU A 241 19.11 48.98 -6.88
C GLU A 241 18.01 48.52 -5.92
N SER A 242 17.08 49.40 -5.53
CA SER A 242 15.95 49.01 -4.66
C SER A 242 15.02 48.01 -5.35
N VAL A 243 14.72 48.20 -6.64
CA VAL A 243 13.93 47.25 -7.44
C VAL A 243 14.65 45.90 -7.60
N LYS A 244 15.98 45.90 -7.74
CA LYS A 244 16.77 44.65 -7.85
C LYS A 244 16.82 43.90 -6.51
N ALA A 245 16.85 44.61 -5.38
CA ALA A 245 16.80 44.01 -4.05
C ALA A 245 15.44 43.36 -3.75
N GLU A 246 14.34 43.99 -4.20
CA GLU A 246 12.98 43.46 -4.01
C GLU A 246 12.72 42.21 -4.87
N MET A 247 13.29 42.13 -6.08
CA MET A 247 13.21 40.94 -6.94
C MET A 247 14.00 39.74 -6.38
N ASN A 248 15.17 39.97 -5.77
CA ASN A 248 15.97 38.89 -5.18
C ASN A 248 15.40 38.35 -3.85
N ALA A 249 14.57 39.13 -3.13
CA ALA A 249 13.93 38.68 -1.90
C ALA A 249 12.76 37.70 -2.14
N THR A 250 12.27 37.59 -3.38
CA THR A 250 11.10 36.77 -3.73
C THR A 250 11.48 35.36 -4.21
N GLU A 251 12.76 35.10 -4.51
CA GLU A 251 13.24 33.79 -5.01
C GLU A 251 13.86 32.90 -3.90
N ALA A 252 13.90 33.37 -2.65
CA ALA A 252 14.49 32.67 -1.51
C ALA A 252 13.45 32.11 -0.52
N VAL A 253 12.46 31.36 -1.01
CA VAL A 253 11.66 30.47 -0.16
C VAL A 253 11.47 29.14 -0.91
N ALA A 254 12.45 28.25 -0.75
CA ALA A 254 12.28 26.81 -0.94
C ALA A 254 12.45 26.12 0.43
N PRO A 255 11.67 25.06 0.72
CA PRO A 255 11.44 24.59 2.08
C PRO A 255 12.63 23.82 2.64
N GLU A 256 12.98 24.13 3.89
CA GLU A 256 13.93 23.37 4.69
C GLU A 256 13.40 21.97 5.00
N THR A 257 14.25 20.98 4.73
CA THR A 257 14.18 19.62 5.23
C THR A 257 14.63 19.60 6.70
N PRO A 258 13.96 18.90 7.63
CA PRO A 258 14.50 18.71 8.97
C PRO A 258 15.41 17.47 8.99
N SER A 259 16.70 17.74 9.22
CA SER A 259 17.71 16.76 9.61
C SER A 259 17.61 16.47 11.12
N GLU A 260 17.47 15.17 11.41
CA GLU A 260 18.06 14.36 12.48
C GLU A 260 18.49 15.01 13.81
N ALA A 261 17.99 14.40 14.90
CA ALA A 261 18.75 14.31 16.14
C ALA A 261 18.56 12.94 16.82
N SER A 262 19.70 12.42 17.27
CA SER A 262 19.92 11.46 18.37
C SER A 262 20.09 9.98 18.01
N GLU A 263 21.36 9.67 17.77
CA GLU A 263 22.03 8.42 18.10
C GLU A 263 21.63 7.86 19.48
N ASN A 264 21.42 6.56 19.56
CA ASN A 264 22.01 5.77 20.65
C ASN A 264 22.30 4.34 20.16
N SER A 265 23.56 3.97 20.31
CA SER A 265 24.19 2.73 19.84
C SER A 265 24.21 1.71 20.98
N THR A 266 23.85 0.45 20.68
CA THR A 266 24.45 -0.70 21.38
C THR A 266 24.27 -1.97 20.55
N THR A 267 25.37 -2.44 19.95
CA THR A 267 25.56 -3.78 19.39
C THR A 267 26.37 -4.62 20.38
N PRO A 268 26.13 -5.93 20.43
CA PRO A 268 27.23 -6.89 20.21
C PRO A 268 26.73 -8.07 19.36
N GLU A 269 27.50 -8.96 18.76
CA GLU A 269 28.92 -9.18 18.51
C GLU A 269 28.92 -10.43 17.61
N VAL A 270 29.61 -10.38 16.46
CA VAL A 270 29.64 -11.47 15.47
C VAL A 270 30.88 -12.31 15.76
N GLU A 271 30.68 -13.55 16.21
CA GLU A 271 31.75 -14.56 16.24
C GLU A 271 31.76 -15.35 14.92
N THR A 272 32.86 -15.20 14.21
CA THR A 272 33.31 -16.01 13.07
C THR A 272 34.11 -17.22 13.56
N VAL A 273 33.75 -18.44 13.15
CA VAL A 273 34.63 -19.64 13.21
C VAL A 273 34.29 -20.51 11.99
N SER A 274 35.10 -20.45 10.93
CA SER A 274 36.19 -21.40 10.57
C SER A 274 35.70 -22.72 9.92
N SER A 275 35.87 -22.80 8.59
CA SER A 275 36.21 -24.05 7.86
C SER A 275 37.65 -24.51 8.26
N PRO A 276 38.26 -25.63 7.78
CA PRO A 276 37.93 -26.62 6.72
C PRO A 276 38.29 -28.09 7.19
N PRO A 277 38.66 -29.13 6.39
CA PRO A 277 38.69 -29.35 4.93
C PRO A 277 38.11 -30.72 4.41
N ALA A 278 38.27 -30.87 3.10
CA ALA A 278 37.97 -31.90 2.07
C ALA A 278 38.17 -33.42 2.32
N ASP A 279 37.72 -34.17 1.29
CA ASP A 279 38.04 -35.57 0.85
C ASP A 279 37.18 -36.69 1.49
N GLN A 280 36.65 -37.73 0.82
CA GLN A 280 36.78 -38.40 -0.49
C GLN A 280 35.46 -39.18 -0.77
N GLU A 281 34.93 -39.26 -1.99
CA GLU A 281 35.03 -40.38 -2.95
C GLU A 281 34.56 -41.78 -2.45
N GLU A 282 33.64 -42.41 -3.20
CA GLU A 282 33.57 -43.85 -3.57
C GLU A 282 32.15 -44.50 -3.56
N ILE A 283 31.60 -44.64 -4.77
CA ILE A 283 31.01 -45.84 -5.42
C ILE A 283 30.48 -46.99 -4.52
N ALA A 284 29.21 -47.40 -4.72
CA ALA A 284 28.85 -48.77 -5.16
C ALA A 284 27.32 -49.04 -5.20
N THR A 285 26.96 -49.76 -6.25
CA THR A 285 25.75 -50.52 -6.55
C THR A 285 25.30 -51.50 -5.46
N HIS A 286 23.98 -51.66 -5.28
CA HIS A 286 23.22 -52.91 -5.44
C HIS A 286 21.71 -52.67 -5.37
#